data_AF-A0A522C1L0-F1
#
_entry.id   AF-A0A522C1L0-F1
#
_cell.length_a   1.000
_cell.length_b   1.000
_cell.length_c   1.000
_cell.angle_alpha   90.00
_cell.angle_beta   90.00
_cell.angle_gamma   90.00
#
_symmetry.space_group_name_H-M   'P 1'
#
loop_
_entity.id
_entity.type
_entity.pdbx_description
1 polymer ?
#
loop_
_entity_poly.entity_id
_entity_poly.type
_entity_poly.pdbx_seq_one_letter_code
_entity_poly.pdbx_strand_id
1 'polypeptide(L)'
;MDEFSRQAFAEWEAARSVRRRGVWMHAIVFAAVNLLLIVIWAVTGAGFPWFVFPLFGWLIGLASHTASVYVLRSPEDELFLRELRRG
;
A
#
# COMPACT_ATOMS: atom_id res chain seq x y z
N MET A 1 -31.44 14.99 -2.78
CA MET A 1 -30.00 14.74 -3.02
C MET A 1 -29.47 15.97 -3.72
N ASP A 2 -28.70 16.79 -3.02
CA ASP A 2 -28.12 18.04 -3.55
C ASP A 2 -26.91 17.77 -4.45
N GLU A 3 -26.55 18.74 -5.31
CA GLU A 3 -25.37 18.66 -6.16
C GLU A 3 -24.08 18.52 -5.34
N PHE A 4 -24.06 19.11 -4.14
CA PHE A 4 -22.96 19.03 -3.19
C PHE A 4 -22.64 17.59 -2.76
N SER A 5 -23.65 16.80 -2.38
CA SER A 5 -23.45 15.39 -2.04
C SER A 5 -22.86 14.61 -3.22
N ARG A 6 -23.33 14.86 -4.44
CA ARG A 6 -22.86 14.15 -5.65
C ARG A 6 -21.39 14.43 -5.95
N GLN A 7 -20.95 15.68 -5.80
CA GLN A 7 -19.55 16.05 -5.97
C GLN A 7 -18.67 15.43 -4.88
N ALA A 8 -19.13 15.50 -3.63
CA ALA A 8 -18.44 14.89 -2.50
C ALA A 8 -18.26 13.37 -2.68
N PHE A 9 -19.28 12.64 -3.12
CA PHE A 9 -19.17 11.21 -3.41
C PHE A 9 -18.15 10.89 -4.52
N ALA A 10 -18.13 11.67 -5.60
CA ALA A 10 -17.21 11.46 -6.72
C ALA A 10 -15.74 11.72 -6.33
N GLU A 11 -15.46 12.78 -5.57
CA GLU A 11 -14.12 13.07 -5.03
C GLU A 11 -13.65 11.98 -4.07
N TRP A 12 -14.58 11.46 -3.27
CA TRP A 12 -14.30 10.42 -2.30
C TRP A 12 -13.96 9.06 -2.94
N GLU A 13 -14.69 8.69 -3.99
CA GLU A 13 -14.40 7.52 -4.82
C GLU A 13 -13.04 7.66 -5.54
N ALA A 14 -12.73 8.84 -6.07
CA ALA A 14 -11.46 9.13 -6.72
C ALA A 14 -10.28 8.99 -5.74
N ALA A 15 -10.38 9.58 -4.54
CA ALA A 15 -9.35 9.48 -3.51
C ALA A 15 -9.11 8.03 -3.05
N ARG A 16 -10.17 7.23 -2.93
CA ARG A 16 -10.08 5.81 -2.57
C ARG A 16 -9.41 4.96 -3.66
N SER A 17 -9.55 5.34 -4.93
CA SER A 17 -8.91 4.64 -6.05
C SER A 17 -7.38 4.84 -6.08
N VAL A 18 -6.91 6.03 -5.72
CA VAL A 18 -5.48 6.39 -5.72
C VAL A 18 -4.73 5.65 -4.61
N ARG A 19 -5.31 5.55 -3.41
CA ARG A 19 -4.70 4.84 -2.27
C ARG A 19 -4.42 3.36 -2.56
N ARG A 20 -5.31 2.68 -3.30
CA ARG A 20 -5.11 1.28 -3.68
C ARG A 20 -3.95 1.06 -4.66
N ARG A 21 -3.69 2.01 -5.56
CA ARG A 21 -2.59 1.90 -6.55
C ARG A 21 -1.21 1.96 -5.91
N GLY A 22 -1.05 2.76 -4.84
CA GLY A 22 0.24 2.90 -4.15
C GLY A 22 0.78 1.59 -3.58
N VAL A 23 -0.11 0.72 -3.08
CA VAL A 23 0.31 -0.56 -2.48
C VAL A 23 0.72 -1.58 -3.52
N TRP A 24 0.01 -1.64 -4.67
CA TRP A 24 0.40 -2.53 -5.76
C TRP A 24 1.78 -2.19 -6.33
N MET A 25 2.10 -0.91 -6.49
CA MET A 25 3.45 -0.49 -6.89
C MET A 25 4.52 -0.95 -5.89
N HIS A 26 4.27 -0.78 -4.59
CA HIS A 26 5.22 -1.22 -3.56
C HIS A 26 5.42 -2.74 -3.55
N ALA A 27 4.34 -3.52 -3.72
CA ALA A 27 4.44 -4.97 -3.83
C ALA A 27 5.23 -5.42 -5.07
N ILE A 28 5.03 -4.76 -6.21
CA ILE A 28 5.76 -5.05 -7.46
C ILE A 28 7.25 -4.71 -7.30
N VAL A 29 7.59 -3.54 -6.75
CA VAL A 29 8.97 -3.13 -6.52
C VAL A 29 9.65 -4.08 -5.52
N PHE A 30 8.95 -4.45 -4.45
CA PHE A 30 9.47 -5.43 -3.47
C PHE A 30 9.78 -6.77 -4.14
N ALA A 31 8.85 -7.31 -4.93
CA ALA A 31 9.05 -8.56 -5.65
C ALA A 31 10.21 -8.47 -6.64
N ALA A 32 10.28 -7.40 -7.43
CA ALA A 32 11.34 -7.20 -8.43
C ALA A 32 12.74 -7.10 -7.81
N VAL A 33 12.89 -6.32 -6.73
CA VAL A 33 14.17 -6.16 -6.04
C VAL A 33 14.62 -7.47 -5.39
N ASN A 34 13.73 -8.17 -4.68
CA ASN A 34 14.09 -9.45 -4.05
C ASN A 34 14.46 -10.51 -5.09
N LEU A 35 13.73 -10.58 -6.21
CA LEU A 35 14.07 -11.48 -7.31
C LEU A 35 15.47 -11.17 -7.87
N LEU A 36 15.78 -9.89 -8.08
CA LEU A 36 17.10 -9.44 -8.54
C LEU A 36 18.21 -9.86 -7.55
N LEU A 37 18.00 -9.68 -6.25
CA LEU A 37 18.98 -10.04 -5.22
C LEU A 37 19.23 -11.56 -5.18
N ILE A 38 18.17 -12.37 -5.33
CA ILE A 38 18.28 -13.84 -5.44
C ILE A 38 19.09 -14.22 -6.68
N VAL A 39 18.83 -13.59 -7.83
CA VAL A 39 19.57 -13.83 -9.07
C VAL A 39 21.05 -13.45 -8.89
N ILE A 40 21.35 -12.29 -8.31
CA ILE A 40 22.73 -11.85 -8.03
C ILE A 40 23.43 -12.89 -7.15
N TRP A 41 22.80 -13.32 -6.06
CA TRP A 41 23.37 -14.35 -5.18
C TRP A 41 23.63 -15.67 -5.93
N ALA A 42 22.71 -16.11 -6.78
CA ALA A 42 22.85 -17.34 -7.55
C ALA A 42 24.02 -17.27 -8.56
N VAL A 43 24.19 -16.15 -9.26
CA VAL A 43 25.26 -16.00 -10.28
C VAL A 43 26.62 -15.65 -9.69
N THR A 44 26.67 -15.09 -8.47
CA THR A 44 27.92 -14.73 -7.78
C THR A 44 28.57 -15.90 -7.02
N GLY A 45 28.04 -17.11 -7.16
CA GLY A 45 28.62 -18.34 -6.62
C GLY A 45 27.82 -18.99 -5.49
N ALA A 46 26.61 -18.49 -5.19
CA ALA A 46 25.64 -19.12 -4.29
C ALA A 46 26.22 -19.52 -2.91
N GLY A 47 27.14 -18.70 -2.39
CA GLY A 47 27.73 -18.87 -1.07
C GLY A 47 26.76 -18.49 0.04
N PHE A 48 27.23 -17.75 1.04
CA PHE A 48 26.36 -17.31 2.13
C PHE A 48 25.15 -16.49 1.61
N PRO A 49 23.90 -16.87 1.94
CA PRO A 49 22.68 -16.24 1.39
C PRO A 49 22.39 -14.90 2.06
N TRP A 50 23.17 -13.88 1.69
CA TRP A 50 23.06 -12.53 2.25
C TRP A 50 21.77 -11.81 1.83
N PHE A 51 21.09 -12.23 0.75
CA PHE A 51 19.83 -11.63 0.29
C PHE A 51 18.70 -11.77 1.32
N VAL A 52 18.86 -12.66 2.30
CA VAL A 52 17.88 -12.93 3.36
C VAL A 52 17.72 -11.72 4.30
N PHE A 53 18.80 -10.96 4.55
CA PHE A 53 18.74 -9.75 5.40
C PHE A 53 17.88 -8.62 4.81
N PRO A 54 18.10 -8.16 3.55
CA PRO A 54 17.21 -7.18 2.94
C PRO A 54 15.80 -7.73 2.75
N LEU A 55 15.63 -9.03 2.48
CA LEU A 55 14.32 -9.65 2.34
C LEU A 55 13.49 -9.52 3.61
N PHE A 56 14.02 -9.92 4.78
CA PHE A 56 13.30 -9.82 6.05
C PHE A 56 13.30 -8.40 6.64
N GLY A 57 14.39 -7.64 6.49
CA GLY A 57 14.48 -6.26 6.97
C GLY A 57 13.50 -5.32 6.27
N TRP A 58 13.35 -5.44 4.95
CA TRP A 58 12.37 -4.65 4.20
C TRP A 58 10.95 -5.21 4.25
N LEU A 59 10.76 -6.51 4.52
CA LEU A 59 9.42 -7.07 4.69
C LEU A 59 8.67 -6.36 5.84
N ILE A 60 9.37 -5.96 6.90
CA ILE A 60 8.80 -5.21 8.03
C ILE A 60 8.36 -3.80 7.59
N GLY A 61 9.16 -3.12 6.77
CA GLY A 61 8.82 -1.81 6.21
C GLY A 61 7.61 -1.87 5.28
N LEU A 62 7.55 -2.90 4.42
CA LEU A 62 6.42 -3.13 3.52
C LEU A 62 5.15 -3.49 4.30
N ALA A 63 5.25 -4.34 5.31
CA ALA A 63 4.12 -4.72 6.16
C ALA A 63 3.56 -3.49 6.89
N SER A 64 4.41 -2.62 7.40
CA SER A 64 4.01 -1.39 8.09
C SER A 64 3.27 -0.41 7.16
N HIS A 65 3.76 -0.23 5.93
CA HIS A 65 3.12 0.66 4.95
C HIS A 65 1.84 0.06 4.35
N THR A 66 1.81 -1.26 4.16
CA THR A 66 0.60 -1.97 3.71
C THR A 66 -0.48 -1.94 4.79
N ALA A 67 -0.10 -2.10 6.06
CA ALA A 67 -1.00 -2.00 7.19
C ALA A 67 -1.61 -0.60 7.34
N SER A 68 -0.85 0.47 7.11
CA SER A 68 -1.41 1.83 7.18
C SER A 68 -2.48 2.10 6.11
N VAL A 69 -2.37 1.47 4.93
CA VAL A 69 -3.34 1.64 3.84
C VAL A 69 -4.54 0.69 3.95
N TYR A 70 -4.36 -0.52 4.48
CA TYR A 70 -5.42 -1.55 4.54
C TYR A 70 -6.10 -1.71 5.91
N VAL A 71 -5.44 -1.38 7.02
CA VAL A 71 -5.96 -1.64 8.39
C VAL A 71 -6.59 -0.40 9.01
N LEU A 72 -6.07 0.79 8.76
CA LEU A 72 -6.74 2.01 9.17
C LEU A 72 -7.84 2.34 8.16
N ARG A 73 -9.10 2.11 8.54
CA ARG A 73 -10.18 2.98 8.05
C ARG A 73 -9.67 4.40 8.26
N SER A 74 -9.54 5.18 7.18
CA SER A 74 -9.04 6.53 7.40
C SER A 74 -10.11 7.23 8.25
N PRO A 75 -9.72 7.98 9.31
CA PRO A 75 -10.66 8.69 10.18
C PRO A 75 -11.65 9.58 9.39
N GLU A 76 -11.22 9.97 8.19
CA GLU A 76 -11.92 10.73 7.17
C GLU A 76 -13.16 9.98 6.65
N ASP A 77 -13.07 8.65 6.51
CA ASP A 77 -14.19 7.76 6.18
C ASP A 77 -15.28 7.82 7.27
N GLU A 78 -14.88 7.80 8.54
CA GLU A 78 -15.82 7.85 9.64
C GLU A 78 -16.41 9.24 9.85
N LEU A 79 -15.63 10.29 9.61
CA LEU A 79 -16.08 11.67 9.66
C LEU A 79 -17.11 11.93 8.55
N PHE A 80 -16.80 11.55 7.31
CA PHE A 80 -17.69 11.74 6.17
C PHE A 80 -19.03 10.99 6.35
N LEU A 81 -18.98 9.75 6.86
CA LEU A 81 -20.19 8.97 7.17
C LEU A 81 -20.99 9.54 8.36
N ARG A 82 -20.34 10.26 9.28
CA ARG A 82 -21.03 10.98 10.37
C ARG A 82 -21.73 12.23 9.85
N GLU A 83 -21.09 12.99 8.98
CA GLU A 83 -21.68 14.15 8.31
C GLU A 83 -22.93 13.73 7.50
N LEU A 84 -22.85 12.63 6.74
CA LEU A 84 -24.00 12.09 5.99
C LEU A 84 -25.17 11.59 6.86
N ARG A 85 -24.93 11.24 8.12
CA ARG A 85 -25.99 10.80 9.06
C ARG A 85 -26.66 11.97 9.78
N ARG A 86 -26.04 13.17 9.73
CA ARG A 86 -26.51 14.37 10.44
C ARG A 86 -27.34 15.32 9.59
N GLY A 87 -27.24 15.25 8.26
CA GLY A 87 -28.10 15.97 7.31
C GLY A 87 -29.27 15.12 6.85
#